data_AF-A0A3D5FIB8-F1
#
_entry.id   AF-A0A3D5FIB8-F1
#
_cell.length_a   1.000
_cell.length_b   1.000
_cell.length_c   1.000
_cell.angle_alpha   90.00
_cell.angle_beta   90.00
_cell.angle_gamma   90.00
#
_symmetry.space_group_name_H-M   'P 1'
#
loop_
_entity.id
_entity.type
_entity.pdbx_description
1 polymer ?
#
loop_
_entity_poly.entity_id
_entity_poly.type
_entity_poly.pdbx_seq_one_letter_code
_entity_poly.pdbx_strand_id
1 'polypeptide(L)'
;MPGERVRLIGGQVITGFTTVKDAAVQKRLDLTARRHVRQVDLKARGLGRLTRMRSRGFGRSLTTGHIELFVDGEPQRMARWPNADAADPFACIAGYPEGKDKDDGHGMSLGLLEEGFFYEGDRPRRWAATDDAWVHGYWAYDWANSCERIASIDLKTRLIKTRPPHGNYGFKPGNRIYFLNILEELDSPGKLYVDRAAGIL
;
A
#
# COMPACT_ATOMS: atom_id res chain seq x y z
N MET A 1 -17.03 32.88 21.62
CA MET A 1 -16.39 34.20 21.87
C MET A 1 -15.70 34.69 20.59
N PRO A 2 -15.48 36.01 20.37
CA PRO A 2 -14.72 36.46 19.22
C PRO A 2 -13.29 35.90 19.26
N GLY A 3 -12.83 35.27 18.18
CA GLY A 3 -11.47 34.71 18.07
C GLY A 3 -11.31 33.20 18.32
N GLU A 4 -12.40 32.47 18.61
CA GLU A 4 -12.34 31.00 18.73
C GLU A 4 -12.21 30.33 17.37
N ARG A 5 -11.35 29.31 17.29
CA ARG A 5 -11.19 28.45 16.10
C ARG A 5 -12.07 27.21 16.24
N VAL A 6 -13.22 27.23 15.58
CA VAL A 6 -14.13 26.06 15.51
C VAL A 6 -13.61 25.03 14.52
N ARG A 7 -13.64 23.74 14.89
CA ARG A 7 -13.28 22.62 14.02
C ARG A 7 -14.34 21.52 14.12
N LEU A 8 -14.82 21.03 12.99
CA LEU A 8 -15.62 19.81 12.91
C LEU A 8 -14.67 18.64 12.60
N ILE A 9 -14.51 17.72 13.56
CA ILE A 9 -13.55 16.63 13.48
C ILE A 9 -14.32 15.31 13.52
N GLY A 10 -14.25 14.53 12.43
CA GLY A 10 -14.83 13.19 12.34
C GLY A 10 -13.88 12.07 12.78
N GLY A 11 -12.69 12.41 13.26
CA GLY A 11 -11.69 11.47 13.76
C GLY A 11 -11.77 11.26 15.27
N GLN A 12 -11.17 10.18 15.76
CA GLN A 12 -11.05 9.88 17.18
C GLN A 12 -9.60 10.07 17.64
N VAL A 13 -9.41 10.77 18.77
CA VAL A 13 -8.10 10.87 19.40
C VAL A 13 -7.74 9.52 20.01
N ILE A 14 -6.57 9.00 19.66
CA ILE A 14 -6.01 7.77 20.19
C ILE A 14 -4.72 8.09 20.96
N THR A 15 -4.57 7.53 22.16
CA THR A 15 -3.41 7.73 23.04
C THR A 15 -2.70 6.39 23.28
N GLY A 16 -1.82 6.27 24.27
CA GLY A 16 -1.32 4.97 24.74
C GLY A 16 -0.60 4.11 23.70
N PHE A 17 0.15 4.76 22.81
CA PHE A 17 1.12 4.06 21.96
C PHE A 17 2.26 3.50 22.82
N THR A 18 2.69 2.29 22.49
CA THR A 18 3.76 1.58 23.20
C THR A 18 4.83 1.11 22.23
N THR A 19 5.99 0.72 22.74
CA THR A 19 6.99 0.04 21.91
C THR A 19 6.44 -1.32 21.44
N VAL A 20 6.82 -1.74 20.25
CA VAL A 20 6.53 -3.10 19.77
C VAL A 20 7.22 -4.09 20.67
N LYS A 21 6.49 -4.97 21.36
CA LYS A 21 7.05 -6.00 22.26
C LYS A 21 7.17 -7.38 21.61
N ASP A 22 6.38 -7.65 20.59
CA ASP A 22 6.38 -8.93 19.89
C ASP A 22 7.70 -9.12 19.14
N ALA A 23 8.48 -10.14 19.55
CA ALA A 23 9.78 -10.44 18.97
C ALA A 23 9.70 -10.87 17.50
N ALA A 24 8.61 -11.53 17.08
CA ALA A 24 8.40 -11.92 15.69
C ALA A 24 8.14 -10.69 14.80
N VAL A 25 7.38 -9.70 15.31
CA VAL A 25 7.21 -8.41 14.62
C VAL A 25 8.52 -7.64 14.56
N GLN A 26 9.23 -7.51 15.68
CA GLN A 26 10.52 -6.81 15.73
C GLN A 26 11.56 -7.38 14.76
N LYS A 27 11.57 -8.71 14.55
CA LYS A 27 12.49 -9.37 13.62
C LYS A 27 12.23 -9.02 12.15
N ARG A 28 11.00 -8.61 11.82
CA ARG A 28 10.61 -8.21 10.45
C ARG A 28 10.97 -6.76 10.13
N LEU A 29 11.01 -5.90 11.16
CA LEU A 29 11.33 -4.49 11.00
C LEU A 29 12.82 -4.27 10.71
N ASP A 30 13.12 -3.23 9.95
CA ASP A 30 14.50 -2.82 9.71
C ASP A 30 15.23 -2.51 11.03
N LEU A 31 16.50 -2.92 11.15
CA LEU A 31 17.27 -2.75 12.38
C LEU A 31 17.37 -1.28 12.81
N THR A 32 17.40 -0.36 11.84
CA THR A 32 17.49 1.08 12.10
C THR A 32 16.16 1.68 12.57
N ALA A 33 15.03 1.12 12.12
CA ALA A 33 13.69 1.61 12.41
C ALA A 33 13.04 0.94 13.63
N ARG A 34 13.31 -0.34 13.92
CA ARG A 34 12.56 -1.17 14.88
C ARG A 34 12.39 -0.58 16.28
N ARG A 35 13.37 0.19 16.77
CA ARG A 35 13.33 0.83 18.10
C ARG A 35 12.42 2.06 18.15
N HIS A 36 12.13 2.63 16.99
CA HIS A 36 11.34 3.85 16.82
C HIS A 36 9.88 3.55 16.49
N VAL A 37 9.59 2.36 15.95
CA VAL A 37 8.21 1.93 15.71
C VAL A 37 7.45 1.86 17.04
N ARG A 38 6.23 2.38 17.00
CA ARG A 38 5.26 2.35 18.09
C ARG A 38 4.02 1.63 17.60
N GLN A 39 3.29 1.02 18.53
CA GLN A 39 2.04 0.34 18.24
C GLN A 39 0.94 0.73 19.23
N VAL A 40 -0.30 0.61 18.79
CA VAL A 40 -1.49 0.70 19.64
C VAL A 40 -2.53 -0.33 19.25
N ASP A 41 -3.13 -0.97 20.25
CA ASP A 41 -4.27 -1.86 20.04
C ASP A 41 -5.54 -1.01 19.87
N LEU A 42 -6.06 -0.96 18.65
CA LEU A 42 -7.26 -0.20 18.32
C LEU A 42 -8.53 -0.88 18.85
N LYS A 43 -8.57 -2.22 18.92
CA LYS A 43 -9.72 -2.94 19.48
C LYS A 43 -9.90 -2.62 20.95
N ALA A 44 -8.80 -2.58 21.71
CA ALA A 44 -8.80 -2.17 23.13
C ALA A 44 -9.26 -0.70 23.33
N ARG A 45 -9.38 0.09 22.26
CA ARG A 45 -9.86 1.48 22.28
C ARG A 45 -11.25 1.64 21.67
N GLY A 46 -11.98 0.55 21.49
CA GLY A 46 -13.32 0.54 20.89
C GLY A 46 -13.32 0.70 19.36
N LEU A 47 -12.13 0.74 18.73
CA LEU A 47 -11.95 0.87 17.29
C LEU A 47 -11.78 -0.51 16.64
N GLY A 48 -12.76 -1.40 16.82
CA GLY A 48 -12.69 -2.77 16.30
C GLY A 48 -13.06 -2.89 14.81
N ARG A 49 -13.85 -1.94 14.27
CA ARG A 49 -14.31 -1.95 12.88
C ARG A 49 -13.49 -0.98 12.02
N LEU A 50 -12.32 -1.44 11.63
CA LEU A 50 -11.38 -0.68 10.81
C LEU A 50 -11.82 -0.66 9.34
N THR A 51 -11.91 0.53 8.73
CA THR A 51 -12.19 0.63 7.29
C THR A 51 -11.03 0.02 6.48
N ARG A 52 -11.41 -0.71 5.44
CA ARG A 52 -10.45 -1.37 4.54
C ARG A 52 -10.05 -0.42 3.41
N MET A 53 -8.83 -0.56 2.92
CA MET A 53 -8.53 -0.08 1.58
C MET A 53 -9.43 -0.79 0.58
N ARG A 54 -9.79 -0.06 -0.47
CA ARG A 54 -10.63 -0.52 -1.58
C ARG A 54 -9.94 -0.14 -2.88
N SER A 55 -10.27 -0.86 -3.94
CA SER A 55 -9.87 -0.43 -5.29
C SER A 55 -10.34 1.01 -5.51
N ARG A 56 -9.41 1.89 -5.86
CA ARG A 56 -9.64 3.34 -6.05
C ARG A 56 -8.71 3.86 -7.13
N GLY A 57 -9.15 4.87 -7.87
CA GLY A 57 -8.41 5.42 -8.98
C GLY A 57 -9.32 5.82 -10.13
N PHE A 58 -8.75 5.92 -11.33
CA PHE A 58 -9.46 6.34 -12.53
C PHE A 58 -10.71 5.48 -12.81
N GLY A 59 -11.84 6.14 -13.08
CA GLY A 59 -13.10 5.49 -13.43
C GLY A 59 -13.78 4.69 -12.30
N ARG A 60 -13.30 4.80 -11.06
CA ARG A 60 -13.90 4.10 -9.90
C ARG A 60 -14.96 4.94 -9.21
N SER A 61 -15.99 4.29 -8.70
CA SER A 61 -16.96 4.92 -7.79
C SER A 61 -16.26 5.44 -6.53
N LEU A 62 -16.78 6.54 -5.99
CA LEU A 62 -16.34 7.04 -4.70
C LEU A 62 -16.67 6.01 -3.61
N THR A 63 -15.68 5.69 -2.79
CA THR A 63 -15.82 4.79 -1.65
C THR A 63 -15.28 5.44 -0.38
N THR A 64 -15.75 4.98 0.77
CA THR A 64 -15.23 5.46 2.06
C THR A 64 -13.72 5.22 2.16
N GLY A 65 -13.00 6.21 2.67
CA GLY A 65 -11.56 6.12 2.88
C GLY A 65 -11.15 4.99 3.85
N HIS A 66 -9.94 4.49 3.63
CA HIS A 66 -9.20 3.72 4.63
C HIS A 66 -8.80 4.58 5.83
N ILE A 67 -8.31 3.95 6.89
CA ILE A 67 -7.72 4.61 8.06
C ILE A 67 -6.58 5.53 7.67
N GLU A 68 -6.61 6.72 8.25
CA GLU A 68 -5.57 7.74 8.22
C GLU A 68 -5.18 8.08 9.65
N LEU A 69 -3.89 8.33 9.88
CA LEU A 69 -3.35 8.74 11.17
C LEU A 69 -2.82 10.17 11.02
N PHE A 70 -3.12 11.02 11.99
CA PHE A 70 -2.55 12.36 12.09
C PHE A 70 -1.82 12.47 13.42
N VAL A 71 -0.57 12.92 13.39
CA VAL A 71 0.25 13.16 14.59
C VAL A 71 0.57 14.65 14.60
N ASP A 72 0.16 15.37 15.64
CA ASP A 72 0.32 16.82 15.77
C ASP A 72 -0.22 17.62 14.58
N GLY A 73 -1.28 17.10 13.93
CA GLY A 73 -1.90 17.69 12.75
C GLY A 73 -1.28 17.26 11.42
N GLU A 74 -0.16 16.55 11.43
CA GLU A 74 0.53 16.08 10.23
C GLU A 74 0.05 14.69 9.80
N PRO A 75 -0.37 14.50 8.54
CA PRO A 75 -0.81 13.20 8.04
C PRO A 75 0.35 12.23 7.95
N GLN A 76 0.16 11.04 8.50
CA GLN A 76 1.09 9.94 8.36
C GLN A 76 0.80 9.19 7.05
N ARG A 77 1.85 8.76 6.35
CA ARG A 77 1.73 8.06 5.07
C ARG A 77 1.64 6.56 5.29
N MET A 78 0.80 5.88 4.52
CA MET A 78 0.82 4.41 4.53
C MET A 78 2.25 3.91 4.21
N ALA A 79 2.73 2.93 4.98
CA ALA A 79 4.01 2.29 4.76
C ALA A 79 4.06 1.80 3.32
N ARG A 80 5.05 2.28 2.58
CA ARG A 80 5.17 2.04 1.14
C ARG A 80 6.60 1.78 0.74
N TRP A 81 6.75 1.02 -0.34
CA TRP A 81 7.98 0.90 -1.07
C TRP A 81 7.76 1.07 -2.58
N PRO A 82 8.62 1.80 -3.31
CA PRO A 82 9.69 2.63 -2.74
C PRO A 82 9.18 3.78 -1.87
N ASN A 83 10.07 4.34 -1.07
CA ASN A 83 9.75 5.49 -0.21
C ASN A 83 9.41 6.69 -1.08
N ALA A 84 8.41 7.48 -0.66
CA ALA A 84 7.92 8.61 -1.45
C ALA A 84 8.95 9.74 -1.61
N ASP A 85 9.93 9.78 -0.71
CA ASP A 85 11.04 10.73 -0.64
C ASP A 85 12.38 10.13 -1.11
N ALA A 86 12.37 8.90 -1.65
CA ALA A 86 13.55 8.33 -2.30
C ALA A 86 13.85 9.05 -3.62
N ALA A 87 15.12 9.00 -4.05
CA ALA A 87 15.54 9.52 -5.35
C ALA A 87 14.74 8.88 -6.50
N ASP A 88 14.50 7.57 -6.39
CA ASP A 88 13.62 6.79 -7.27
C ASP A 88 12.39 6.32 -6.48
N PRO A 89 11.29 7.09 -6.46
CA PRO A 89 10.12 6.81 -5.62
C PRO A 89 9.17 5.75 -6.19
N PHE A 90 9.57 5.05 -7.27
CA PHE A 90 8.77 4.04 -7.95
C PHE A 90 9.63 2.83 -8.33
N ALA A 91 9.03 1.65 -8.25
CA ALA A 91 9.52 0.47 -8.95
C ALA A 91 8.85 0.42 -10.33
N CYS A 92 9.34 -0.44 -11.21
CA CYS A 92 8.80 -0.58 -12.55
C CYS A 92 8.22 -1.98 -12.79
N ILE A 93 7.25 -2.02 -13.71
CA ILE A 93 6.78 -3.26 -14.33
C ILE A 93 7.88 -3.74 -15.28
N ALA A 94 8.44 -4.91 -14.99
CA ALA A 94 9.47 -5.53 -15.82
C ALA A 94 8.87 -6.17 -17.10
N GLY A 95 7.61 -6.59 -17.04
CA GLY A 95 6.97 -7.34 -18.11
C GLY A 95 5.63 -7.94 -17.71
N TYR A 96 5.13 -8.85 -18.55
CA TYR A 96 3.95 -9.68 -18.29
C TYR A 96 4.17 -11.07 -18.93
N PRO A 97 3.41 -12.10 -18.55
CA PRO A 97 3.58 -13.45 -19.12
C PRO A 97 3.49 -13.46 -20.66
N GLU A 98 4.32 -14.27 -21.31
CA GLU A 98 4.40 -14.33 -22.77
C GLU A 98 3.06 -14.81 -23.39
N GLY A 99 2.64 -14.16 -24.48
CA GLY A 99 1.38 -14.44 -25.18
C GLY A 99 0.13 -14.09 -24.36
N LYS A 100 0.28 -13.34 -23.26
CA LYS A 100 -0.80 -12.88 -22.38
C LYS A 100 -1.03 -11.39 -22.52
N ASP A 101 -1.25 -10.97 -23.75
CA ASP A 101 -1.36 -9.58 -24.15
C ASP A 101 -2.52 -9.35 -25.11
N LYS A 102 -2.90 -8.08 -25.26
CA LYS A 102 -3.92 -7.64 -26.20
C LYS A 102 -3.52 -6.30 -26.80
N ASP A 103 -3.90 -6.09 -28.05
CA ASP A 103 -3.82 -4.79 -28.71
C ASP A 103 -4.68 -3.77 -27.95
N ASP A 104 -4.11 -2.59 -27.69
CA ASP A 104 -4.80 -1.47 -27.05
C ASP A 104 -5.63 -0.63 -28.03
N GLY A 105 -5.56 -0.92 -29.34
CA GLY A 105 -6.21 -0.15 -30.40
C GLY A 105 -5.44 1.11 -30.80
N HIS A 106 -4.24 1.30 -30.26
CA HIS A 106 -3.34 2.43 -30.50
C HIS A 106 -1.93 1.97 -30.92
N GLY A 107 -1.78 0.69 -31.30
CA GLY A 107 -0.54 0.13 -31.80
C GLY A 107 0.42 -0.33 -30.70
N MET A 108 -0.06 -0.50 -29.46
CA MET A 108 0.71 -1.13 -28.38
C MET A 108 0.02 -2.40 -27.89
N SER A 109 0.83 -3.39 -27.50
CA SER A 109 0.31 -4.57 -26.82
C SER A 109 0.45 -4.44 -25.30
N LEU A 110 -0.66 -4.63 -24.58
CA LEU A 110 -0.74 -4.51 -23.13
C LEU A 110 -0.99 -5.88 -22.49
N GLY A 111 -0.28 -6.15 -21.40
CA GLY A 111 -0.48 -7.38 -20.62
C GLY A 111 -1.88 -7.48 -20.04
N LEU A 112 -2.46 -8.67 -20.10
CA LEU A 112 -3.77 -8.99 -19.53
C LEU A 112 -3.76 -8.87 -18.00
N LEU A 113 -4.79 -8.22 -17.46
CA LEU A 113 -4.84 -7.84 -16.05
C LEU A 113 -4.92 -9.05 -15.11
N GLU A 114 -5.66 -10.08 -15.53
CA GLU A 114 -5.86 -11.35 -14.83
C GLU A 114 -4.61 -12.25 -14.82
N GLU A 115 -3.67 -11.98 -15.73
CA GLU A 115 -2.42 -12.73 -15.83
C GLU A 115 -1.31 -12.13 -14.98
N GLY A 116 -1.46 -10.86 -14.58
CA GLY A 116 -0.52 -10.17 -13.71
C GLY A 116 0.67 -9.60 -14.46
N PHE A 117 1.64 -9.11 -13.70
CA PHE A 117 2.84 -8.46 -14.22
C PHE A 117 4.08 -8.89 -13.47
N PHE A 118 5.23 -8.87 -14.14
CA PHE A 118 6.54 -9.05 -13.53
C PHE A 118 7.03 -7.72 -12.95
N TYR A 119 7.64 -7.74 -11.77
CA TYR A 119 8.22 -6.55 -11.13
C TYR A 119 9.76 -6.59 -11.13
N GLU A 120 10.36 -5.41 -11.05
CA GLU A 120 11.81 -5.26 -10.95
C GLU A 120 12.34 -5.36 -9.51
N GLY A 121 13.59 -5.83 -9.40
CA GLY A 121 14.31 -5.92 -8.13
C GLY A 121 13.88 -7.08 -7.23
N ASP A 122 14.41 -7.08 -6.01
CA ASP A 122 14.23 -8.17 -5.05
C ASP A 122 13.59 -7.72 -3.72
N ARG A 123 13.16 -6.45 -3.60
CA ARG A 123 12.58 -5.92 -2.35
C ARG A 123 11.45 -6.81 -1.81
N PRO A 124 10.50 -7.31 -2.62
CA PRO A 124 9.44 -8.17 -2.11
C PRO A 124 9.90 -9.45 -1.41
N ARG A 125 11.14 -9.93 -1.64
CA ARG A 125 11.69 -11.09 -0.93
C ARG A 125 11.85 -10.86 0.58
N ARG A 126 11.91 -9.60 1.02
CA ARG A 126 12.00 -9.23 2.44
C ARG A 126 10.66 -9.30 3.15
N TRP A 127 9.55 -9.33 2.43
CA TRP A 127 8.21 -9.18 3.01
C TRP A 127 7.67 -10.53 3.44
N ALA A 128 7.12 -10.58 4.65
CA ALA A 128 6.28 -11.70 5.03
C ALA A 128 4.98 -11.69 4.21
N ALA A 129 4.42 -12.88 3.98
CA ALA A 129 3.12 -13.00 3.35
C ALA A 129 2.06 -12.25 4.16
N THR A 130 1.24 -11.47 3.47
CA THR A 130 0.11 -10.75 4.06
C THR A 130 -1.03 -10.71 3.06
N ASP A 131 -2.24 -10.89 3.56
CA ASP A 131 -3.44 -10.72 2.77
C ASP A 131 -3.81 -9.25 2.54
N ASP A 132 -3.16 -8.29 3.19
CA ASP A 132 -3.54 -6.88 3.13
C ASP A 132 -2.44 -5.99 2.56
N ALA A 133 -1.65 -6.54 1.63
CA ALA A 133 -0.75 -5.81 0.76
C ALA A 133 -1.47 -5.23 -0.45
N TRP A 134 -1.08 -4.02 -0.84
CA TRP A 134 -1.66 -3.29 -1.96
C TRP A 134 -0.57 -2.78 -2.90
N VAL A 135 -0.93 -2.58 -4.15
CA VAL A 135 -0.07 -1.97 -5.15
C VAL A 135 -0.83 -0.82 -5.81
N HIS A 136 -0.21 0.34 -5.85
CA HIS A 136 -0.63 1.43 -6.72
C HIS A 136 0.15 1.34 -8.01
N GLY A 137 -0.53 1.43 -9.14
CA GLY A 137 0.11 1.40 -10.44
C GLY A 137 -0.39 2.48 -11.37
N TYR A 138 0.56 2.99 -12.15
CA TYR A 138 0.34 3.75 -13.37
C TYR A 138 0.42 2.76 -14.54
N TRP A 139 -0.55 1.84 -14.64
CA TRP A 139 -0.41 0.53 -15.29
C TRP A 139 0.03 0.54 -16.77
N ALA A 140 -0.77 1.21 -17.61
CA ALA A 140 -0.50 1.39 -19.05
C ALA A 140 -0.40 2.88 -19.40
N TYR A 141 -1.34 3.67 -18.89
CA TYR A 141 -1.37 5.12 -19.07
C TYR A 141 -1.40 5.84 -17.72
N ASP A 142 -0.61 6.90 -17.61
CA ASP A 142 -0.41 7.64 -16.36
C ASP A 142 -1.68 8.28 -15.80
N TRP A 143 -2.63 8.65 -16.66
CA TRP A 143 -3.91 9.21 -16.26
C TRP A 143 -4.90 8.16 -15.72
N ALA A 144 -4.61 6.87 -15.91
CA ALA A 144 -5.49 5.75 -15.59
C ALA A 144 -5.04 4.96 -14.36
N ASN A 145 -4.44 5.62 -13.37
CA ASN A 145 -3.88 4.97 -12.20
C ASN A 145 -4.94 4.36 -11.28
N SER A 146 -4.57 3.31 -10.54
CA SER A 146 -5.39 2.79 -9.45
C SER A 146 -4.56 2.10 -8.37
N CYS A 147 -5.17 1.91 -7.19
CA CYS A 147 -4.66 1.04 -6.13
C CYS A 147 -5.42 -0.27 -6.15
N GLU A 148 -4.73 -1.39 -6.27
CA GLU A 148 -5.31 -2.73 -6.28
C GLU A 148 -4.72 -3.62 -5.19
N ARG A 149 -5.55 -4.51 -4.64
CA ARG A 149 -5.11 -5.46 -3.62
C ARG A 149 -4.29 -6.56 -4.28
N ILE A 150 -3.18 -6.94 -3.68
CA ILE A 150 -2.36 -8.05 -4.16
C ILE A 150 -3.06 -9.36 -3.83
N ALA A 151 -3.20 -10.23 -4.83
CA ALA A 151 -3.68 -11.60 -4.67
C ALA A 151 -2.54 -12.54 -4.31
N SER A 152 -1.41 -12.42 -5.01
CA SER A 152 -0.23 -13.25 -4.81
C SER A 152 1.03 -12.55 -5.30
N ILE A 153 2.16 -12.90 -4.68
CA ILE A 153 3.51 -12.55 -5.13
C ILE A 153 4.29 -13.85 -5.27
N ASP A 154 4.66 -14.22 -6.48
CA ASP A 154 5.61 -15.32 -6.72
C ASP A 154 7.03 -14.74 -6.72
N LEU A 155 7.78 -15.01 -5.66
CA LEU A 155 9.15 -14.51 -5.49
C LEU A 155 10.17 -15.19 -6.42
N LYS A 156 9.86 -16.35 -6.99
CA LYS A 156 10.75 -17.06 -7.92
C LYS A 156 10.68 -16.42 -9.30
N THR A 157 9.46 -16.20 -9.79
CA THR A 157 9.21 -15.61 -11.13
C THR A 157 9.08 -14.10 -11.11
N ARG A 158 9.02 -13.49 -9.90
CA ARG A 158 8.71 -12.07 -9.68
C ARG A 158 7.36 -11.66 -10.28
N LEU A 159 6.38 -12.58 -10.26
CA LEU A 159 5.04 -12.33 -10.77
C LEU A 159 4.12 -11.84 -9.68
N ILE A 160 3.38 -10.76 -9.95
CA ILE A 160 2.32 -10.26 -9.09
C ILE A 160 0.98 -10.39 -9.80
N LYS A 161 0.01 -10.98 -9.10
CA LYS A 161 -1.41 -10.94 -9.49
C LYS A 161 -2.18 -10.05 -8.53
N THR A 162 -3.07 -9.22 -9.06
CA THR A 162 -3.99 -8.40 -8.26
C THR A 162 -5.34 -9.10 -8.10
N ARG A 163 -6.12 -8.75 -7.07
CA ARG A 163 -7.50 -9.24 -6.93
C ARG A 163 -8.43 -8.36 -7.76
N PRO A 164 -9.55 -8.91 -8.30
CA PRO A 164 -10.62 -8.09 -8.85
C PRO A 164 -11.15 -7.06 -7.84
N PRO A 165 -11.55 -5.86 -8.30
CA PRO A 165 -11.38 -5.37 -9.67
C PRO A 165 -9.90 -5.04 -9.95
N HIS A 166 -9.36 -5.51 -11.08
CA HIS A 166 -8.00 -5.16 -11.51
C HIS A 166 -7.95 -3.73 -12.07
N GLY A 167 -6.75 -3.18 -12.30
CA GLY A 167 -6.56 -1.86 -12.94
C GLY A 167 -7.22 -1.72 -14.31
N ASN A 168 -7.19 -0.54 -14.91
CA ASN A 168 -7.77 -0.32 -16.24
C ASN A 168 -6.77 -0.67 -17.36
N TYR A 169 -7.28 -0.99 -18.54
CA TYR A 169 -6.52 -1.28 -19.78
C TYR A 169 -5.67 -2.54 -19.75
N GLY A 170 -4.52 -2.52 -19.07
CA GLY A 170 -3.53 -3.60 -19.03
C GLY A 170 -2.19 -3.14 -18.42
N PHE A 171 -1.16 -3.98 -18.53
CA PHE A 171 0.18 -3.67 -18.03
C PHE A 171 1.14 -3.30 -19.16
N LYS A 172 1.89 -2.21 -18.99
CA LYS A 172 2.95 -1.79 -19.90
C LYS A 172 4.32 -1.89 -19.23
N PRO A 173 5.31 -2.58 -19.81
CA PRO A 173 6.67 -2.64 -19.25
C PRO A 173 7.28 -1.23 -19.14
N GLY A 174 8.10 -1.01 -18.11
CA GLY A 174 8.70 0.28 -17.76
C GLY A 174 7.78 1.23 -16.98
N ASN A 175 6.48 0.91 -16.86
CA ASN A 175 5.56 1.77 -16.12
C ASN A 175 5.69 1.60 -14.59
N ARG A 176 5.28 2.66 -13.87
CA ARG A 176 5.57 2.87 -12.46
C ARG A 176 4.55 2.21 -11.54
N ILE A 177 5.07 1.62 -10.46
CA ILE A 177 4.30 1.02 -9.38
C ILE A 177 4.92 1.37 -8.01
N TYR A 178 4.11 1.29 -6.97
CA TYR A 178 4.58 1.25 -5.58
C TYR A 178 3.63 0.43 -4.71
N PHE A 179 4.18 -0.14 -3.65
CA PHE A 179 3.52 -1.06 -2.74
C PHE A 179 3.07 -0.32 -1.48
N LEU A 180 2.01 -0.80 -0.85
CA LEU A 180 1.34 -0.14 0.27
C LEU A 180 0.95 -1.15 1.34
N ASN A 181 0.98 -0.70 2.59
CA ASN A 181 0.61 -1.43 3.80
C ASN A 181 1.45 -2.69 4.01
N ILE A 182 2.77 -2.52 3.91
CA ILE A 182 3.77 -3.57 4.19
C ILE A 182 4.49 -3.20 5.50
N LEU A 183 4.49 -4.11 6.48
CA LEU A 183 5.07 -3.86 7.80
C LEU A 183 6.57 -3.60 7.72
N GLU A 184 7.26 -4.35 6.88
CA GLU A 184 8.70 -4.26 6.62
C GLU A 184 9.11 -2.90 6.02
N GLU A 185 8.14 -2.13 5.50
CA GLU A 185 8.33 -0.81 4.90
C GLU A 185 7.99 0.35 5.85
N LEU A 186 7.76 0.04 7.14
CA LEU A 186 7.89 1.00 8.26
C LEU A 186 9.37 1.28 8.56
N ASP A 187 10.08 1.80 7.56
CA ASP A 187 11.54 1.97 7.58
C ASP A 187 12.01 3.43 7.67
N SER A 188 11.08 4.38 7.65
CA SER A 188 11.36 5.80 7.84
C SER A 188 10.26 6.51 8.65
N PRO A 189 10.55 7.67 9.27
CA PRO A 189 9.57 8.43 10.04
C PRO A 189 8.37 8.87 9.19
N GLY A 190 7.24 9.16 9.87
CA GLY A 190 6.07 9.70 9.19
C GLY A 190 5.18 8.66 8.51
N LYS A 191 5.33 7.38 8.86
CA LYS A 191 4.63 6.25 8.23
C LYS A 191 3.74 5.49 9.21
N LEU A 192 2.67 4.89 8.69
CA LEU A 192 1.80 3.95 9.42
C LEU A 192 1.65 2.60 8.69
N TYR A 193 1.41 1.55 9.45
CA TYR A 193 0.99 0.24 8.95
C TYR A 193 -0.27 -0.15 9.71
N VAL A 194 -1.23 -0.83 9.07
CA VAL A 194 -2.44 -1.28 9.76
C VAL A 194 -2.56 -2.79 9.61
N ASP A 195 -2.35 -3.50 10.72
CA ASP A 195 -2.76 -4.90 10.84
C ASP A 195 -4.24 -4.95 11.19
N ARG A 196 -5.08 -5.05 10.16
CA ARG A 196 -6.53 -5.10 10.34
C ARG A 196 -7.03 -6.40 10.98
N ALA A 197 -6.27 -7.49 10.85
CA ALA A 197 -6.66 -8.76 11.44
C ALA A 197 -6.44 -8.72 12.96
N ALA A 198 -5.26 -8.26 13.38
CA ALA A 198 -4.94 -8.07 14.79
C ALA A 198 -5.68 -6.86 15.40
N GLY A 199 -5.99 -5.84 14.60
CA GLY A 199 -6.51 -4.56 15.09
C GLY A 199 -5.41 -3.67 15.65
N ILE A 200 -4.19 -3.80 15.12
CA ILE A 200 -3.01 -3.05 15.55
C ILE A 200 -2.69 -1.98 14.50
N LEU A 201 -2.40 -0.78 14.99
CA LEU A 201 -1.78 0.32 14.26
C LEU A 201 -0.33 0.45 14.71
#